data_AF-A0A382MZG8-F1
#
_entry.id   AF-A0A382MZG8-F1
#
_cell.length_a   1.000
_cell.length_b   1.000
_cell.length_c   1.000
_cell.angle_alpha   90.00
_cell.angle_beta   90.00
_cell.angle_gamma   90.00
#
_symmetry.space_group_name_H-M   'P 1'
#
loop_
_entity.id
_entity.type
_entity.pdbx_description
1 polymer ?
#
loop_
_entity_poly.entity_id
_entity_poly.type
_entity_poly.pdbx_seq_one_letter_code
_entity_poly.pdbx_strand_id
1 'polypeptide(L)'
;SNRTRKFLLDVTILPLTQKQRLYTLCLFYSCWFVADSIFWYDFETTGIDAVLDRPLQFAGVRTDLALKEIAEPVNIFCRPGRDVLPQPQAMLVTGIMMSEVLATGLIEKDFSDRVLREFEVPQTCVTGFNSIRFDDEFTRQMLYRNFRDPYAREWRNGNSRWDVIDLFRAAYALRPEGFTWPEREPGIPSFRLEDLAQANGVEHSDAHDALADVRATIEITRLLRQVQPKLYEFAWRLRDKKAVVQQLYPLGKRAVVHVSSMYPAAQGCTAVVLPVCQHPTNNNAIICFNLSQSPERLLNADVRSLSRLVFSRPDELADEEERIALKSVHINRSPIIAPFGTLGESEANRLGFNLSRCQQHLEALRGSAGLVEKIQE
;
A
#
# COMPACT_ATOMS: atom_id res chain seq x y z
N SER A 1 13.20 -1.74 40.84
CA SER A 1 12.17 -0.72 41.14
C SER A 1 10.86 -1.17 40.53
N ASN A 2 10.05 -1.87 41.32
CA ASN A 2 8.69 -2.29 40.99
C ASN A 2 7.76 -1.08 40.92
N ARG A 3 7.08 -0.83 39.79
CA ARG A 3 5.86 -0.02 39.76
C ARG A 3 5.00 -0.23 38.50
N THR A 4 4.74 -1.49 38.16
CA THR A 4 3.55 -1.84 37.37
C THR A 4 2.41 -2.06 38.37
N ARG A 5 1.65 -1.00 38.69
CA ARG A 5 0.40 -1.16 39.44
C ARG A 5 -0.62 -1.82 38.51
N LYS A 6 -0.91 -3.10 38.76
CA LYS A 6 -2.16 -3.74 38.34
C LYS A 6 -3.33 -2.90 38.86
N PHE A 7 -4.00 -2.15 37.99
CA PHE A 7 -5.39 -1.77 38.22
C PHE A 7 -6.28 -2.93 37.75
N LEU A 8 -6.32 -3.99 38.55
CA LEU A 8 -7.47 -4.90 38.54
C LEU A 8 -8.47 -4.26 39.50
N LEU A 9 -9.47 -3.57 38.96
CA LEU A 9 -10.67 -3.24 39.72
C LEU A 9 -11.31 -4.56 40.10
N ASP A 10 -11.13 -4.98 41.35
CA ASP A 10 -11.81 -6.14 41.89
C ASP A 10 -13.30 -5.80 42.05
N VAL A 11 -14.06 -6.07 40.99
CA VAL A 11 -15.49 -5.76 40.87
C VAL A 11 -16.35 -6.53 41.90
N THR A 12 -15.73 -7.45 42.66
CA THR A 12 -16.38 -8.18 43.75
C THR A 12 -16.43 -7.39 45.06
N ILE A 13 -15.57 -6.38 45.23
CA ILE A 13 -15.40 -5.63 46.49
C ILE A 13 -16.30 -4.38 46.57
N LEU A 14 -16.80 -3.87 45.44
CA LEU A 14 -17.73 -2.74 45.41
C LEU A 14 -19.19 -3.21 45.61
N PRO A 15 -20.03 -2.45 46.34
CA PRO A 15 -21.45 -2.76 46.53
C PRO A 15 -22.23 -2.40 45.26
N LEU A 16 -21.91 -3.09 44.16
CA LEU A 16 -22.58 -2.96 42.89
C LEU A 16 -23.77 -3.93 42.87
N THR A 17 -24.92 -3.42 42.47
CA THR A 17 -26.08 -4.27 42.17
C THR A 17 -25.74 -5.27 41.06
N GLN A 18 -26.46 -6.39 41.00
CA GLN A 18 -26.24 -7.43 39.96
C GLN A 18 -26.31 -6.84 38.54
N LYS A 19 -27.21 -5.87 38.30
CA LYS A 19 -27.32 -5.14 37.04
C LYS A 19 -26.08 -4.31 36.75
N GLN A 20 -25.54 -3.59 37.74
CA GLN A 20 -24.29 -2.82 37.58
C GLN A 20 -23.09 -3.74 37.33
N ARG A 21 -23.00 -4.90 37.98
CA ARG A 21 -21.95 -5.89 37.71
C ARG A 21 -22.01 -6.41 36.28
N LEU A 22 -23.20 -6.72 35.77
CA LEU A 22 -23.38 -7.10 34.36
C LEU A 22 -23.01 -5.97 33.40
N TYR A 23 -23.37 -4.73 33.69
CA TYR A 23 -22.96 -3.57 32.89
C TYR A 23 -21.44 -3.35 32.92
N THR A 24 -20.80 -3.47 34.08
CA THR A 24 -19.34 -3.35 34.21
C THR A 24 -18.64 -4.51 33.51
N LEU A 25 -19.13 -5.74 33.62
CA LEU A 25 -18.62 -6.89 32.86
C LEU A 25 -18.81 -6.70 31.36
N CYS A 26 -19.98 -6.25 30.89
CA CYS A 26 -20.21 -5.92 29.48
C CYS A 26 -19.25 -4.82 29.01
N LEU A 27 -19.06 -3.75 29.77
CA LEU A 27 -18.11 -2.66 29.46
C LEU A 27 -16.66 -3.14 29.48
N PHE A 28 -16.29 -4.03 30.39
CA PHE A 28 -14.96 -4.64 30.44
C PHE A 28 -14.75 -5.57 29.23
N TYR A 29 -15.71 -6.43 28.89
CA TYR A 29 -15.62 -7.33 27.73
C TYR A 29 -15.65 -6.58 26.40
N SER A 30 -16.46 -5.52 26.27
CA SER A 30 -16.50 -4.69 25.07
C SER A 30 -15.28 -3.76 24.94
N CYS A 31 -14.58 -3.44 26.03
CA CYS A 31 -13.30 -2.73 25.99
C CYS A 31 -12.07 -3.65 25.82
N TRP A 32 -12.16 -4.96 26.06
CA TRP A 32 -10.97 -5.84 26.13
C TRP A 32 -10.73 -6.76 24.95
N PHE A 33 -11.69 -6.93 24.04
CA PHE A 33 -11.47 -7.71 22.81
C PHE A 33 -12.14 -7.04 21.62
N VAL A 34 -11.60 -5.89 21.19
CA VAL A 34 -11.82 -5.50 19.79
C VAL A 34 -10.93 -6.41 18.96
N ALA A 35 -11.54 -7.39 18.29
CA ALA A 35 -10.83 -8.30 17.43
C ALA A 35 -10.23 -7.54 16.23
N ASP A 36 -9.00 -7.88 15.86
CA ASP A 36 -8.37 -7.34 14.65
C ASP A 36 -9.27 -7.62 13.43
N SER A 37 -9.50 -6.60 12.62
CA SER A 37 -10.30 -6.73 11.40
C SER A 37 -9.59 -6.07 10.20
N ILE A 38 -10.00 -6.48 9.02
CA ILE A 38 -9.58 -5.86 7.76
C ILE A 38 -10.81 -5.22 7.13
N PHE A 39 -10.71 -3.95 6.76
CA PHE A 39 -11.74 -3.27 6.00
C PHE A 39 -11.24 -3.05 4.58
N TRP A 40 -11.80 -3.82 3.66
CA TRP A 40 -11.52 -3.78 2.23
C TRP A 40 -12.42 -2.74 1.60
N TYR A 41 -11.88 -1.88 0.75
CA TYR A 41 -12.67 -0.83 0.13
C TYR A 41 -12.13 -0.40 -1.22
N ASP A 42 -13.00 0.25 -1.98
CA ASP A 42 -12.71 0.84 -3.28
C ASP A 42 -13.58 2.08 -3.52
N PHE A 43 -13.07 3.04 -4.29
CA PHE A 43 -13.84 4.17 -4.78
C PHE A 43 -13.97 4.16 -6.30
N GLU A 44 -15.17 4.47 -6.77
CA GLU A 44 -15.34 5.06 -8.09
C GLU A 44 -15.38 6.58 -7.98
N THR A 45 -14.73 7.28 -8.91
CA THR A 45 -14.47 8.71 -8.79
C THR A 45 -14.88 9.48 -10.06
N THR A 46 -14.95 10.81 -9.96
CA THR A 46 -15.20 11.68 -11.11
C THR A 46 -14.01 11.81 -12.06
N GLY A 47 -12.84 11.25 -11.70
CA GLY A 47 -11.57 11.42 -12.40
C GLY A 47 -10.38 10.93 -11.56
N ILE A 48 -9.16 11.15 -12.03
CA ILE A 48 -7.94 10.55 -11.45
C ILE A 48 -7.17 11.47 -10.48
N ASP A 49 -7.50 12.75 -10.40
CA ASP A 49 -6.81 13.72 -9.54
C ASP A 49 -7.53 13.83 -8.20
N ALA A 50 -6.98 13.23 -7.15
CA ALA A 50 -7.59 13.26 -5.81
C ALA A 50 -7.85 14.68 -5.25
N VAL A 51 -7.11 15.69 -5.71
CA VAL A 51 -7.30 17.09 -5.29
C VAL A 51 -8.48 17.71 -6.02
N LEU A 52 -8.56 17.51 -7.35
CA LEU A 52 -9.53 18.19 -8.21
C LEU A 52 -10.82 17.41 -8.46
N ASP A 53 -10.78 16.09 -8.39
CA ASP A 53 -11.90 15.16 -8.59
C ASP A 53 -12.56 14.77 -7.25
N ARG A 54 -13.71 14.07 -7.32
CA ARG A 54 -14.52 13.67 -6.16
C ARG A 54 -14.79 12.17 -6.16
N PRO A 55 -14.90 11.52 -5.00
CA PRO A 55 -15.53 10.21 -4.89
C PRO A 55 -16.99 10.29 -5.36
N LEU A 56 -17.44 9.26 -6.09
CA LEU A 56 -18.81 9.06 -6.55
C LEU A 56 -19.48 7.86 -5.90
N GLN A 57 -18.77 6.75 -5.76
CA GLN A 57 -19.25 5.55 -5.08
C GLN A 57 -18.18 5.09 -4.10
N PHE A 58 -18.60 4.62 -2.92
CA PHE A 58 -17.75 3.91 -1.98
C PHE A 58 -18.38 2.56 -1.71
N ALA A 59 -17.60 1.51 -1.93
CA ALA A 59 -17.92 0.20 -1.44
C ALA A 59 -16.89 -0.27 -0.42
N GLY A 60 -17.33 -1.08 0.54
CA GLY A 60 -16.41 -1.73 1.46
C GLY A 60 -17.01 -2.91 2.19
N VAL A 61 -16.12 -3.85 2.53
CA VAL A 61 -16.45 -5.12 3.19
C VAL A 61 -15.50 -5.30 4.36
N ARG A 62 -16.04 -5.65 5.52
CA ARG A 62 -15.24 -5.97 6.70
C ARG A 62 -15.04 -7.47 6.82
N THR A 63 -13.80 -7.89 7.00
CA THR A 63 -13.45 -9.30 7.25
C THR A 63 -12.72 -9.46 8.57
N ASP A 64 -12.71 -10.69 9.08
CA ASP A 64 -11.71 -11.13 10.05
C ASP A 64 -10.32 -11.28 9.39
N LEU A 65 -9.31 -11.63 10.19
CA LEU A 65 -7.97 -11.96 9.68
C LEU A 65 -7.91 -13.29 8.90
N ALA A 66 -8.98 -14.08 8.85
CA ALA A 66 -9.13 -15.26 7.99
C ALA A 66 -9.72 -14.92 6.61
N LEU A 67 -9.96 -13.64 6.33
CA LEU A 67 -10.57 -13.13 5.09
C LEU A 67 -12.03 -13.58 4.92
N LYS A 68 -12.75 -13.80 6.01
CA LYS A 68 -14.19 -14.08 6.01
C LYS A 68 -14.95 -12.82 6.37
N GLU A 69 -16.00 -12.51 5.61
CA GLU A 69 -16.87 -11.36 5.90
C GLU A 69 -17.50 -11.49 7.30
N ILE A 70 -17.51 -10.40 8.06
CA ILE A 70 -18.03 -10.34 9.44
C ILE A 70 -19.08 -9.25 9.67
N ALA A 71 -19.42 -8.48 8.65
CA ALA A 71 -20.42 -7.43 8.69
C ALA A 71 -21.05 -7.24 7.31
N GLU A 72 -22.22 -6.62 7.28
CA GLU A 72 -22.88 -6.24 6.03
C GLU A 72 -21.99 -5.30 5.21
N PRO A 73 -21.87 -5.50 3.88
CA PRO A 73 -21.17 -4.58 3.00
C PRO A 73 -21.75 -3.17 3.06
N VAL A 74 -20.89 -2.18 2.89
CA VAL A 74 -21.28 -0.80 2.64
C VAL A 74 -21.18 -0.54 1.14
N ASN A 75 -22.22 0.01 0.54
CA ASN A 75 -22.22 0.49 -0.84
C ASN A 75 -23.07 1.76 -0.89
N ILE A 76 -22.44 2.92 -1.08
CA ILE A 76 -23.10 4.23 -1.01
C ILE A 76 -22.56 5.17 -2.09
N PHE A 77 -23.43 6.05 -2.59
CA PHE A 77 -23.05 7.10 -3.51
C PHE A 77 -22.77 8.43 -2.79
N CYS A 78 -21.84 9.20 -3.33
CA CYS A 78 -21.55 10.58 -3.00
C CYS A 78 -22.06 11.47 -4.12
N ARG A 79 -22.96 12.38 -3.78
CA ARG A 79 -23.44 13.41 -4.69
C ARG A 79 -22.38 14.52 -4.80
N PRO A 80 -21.76 14.72 -5.98
CA PRO A 80 -20.76 15.77 -6.14
C PRO A 80 -21.39 17.17 -6.02
N GLY A 81 -20.55 18.16 -5.72
CA GLY A 81 -20.95 19.57 -5.70
C GLY A 81 -21.43 20.05 -7.07
N ARG A 82 -22.22 21.12 -7.10
CA ARG A 82 -22.74 21.71 -8.36
C ARG A 82 -21.65 22.33 -9.24
N ASP A 83 -20.46 22.51 -8.67
CA ASP A 83 -19.24 23.02 -9.26
C ASP A 83 -18.33 21.93 -9.86
N VAL A 84 -18.72 20.66 -9.74
CA VAL A 84 -17.92 19.51 -10.20
C VAL A 84 -18.50 18.96 -11.49
N LEU A 85 -17.66 18.92 -12.52
CA LEU A 85 -17.98 18.26 -13.79
C LEU A 85 -17.15 16.97 -13.89
N PRO A 86 -17.77 15.77 -13.88
CA PRO A 86 -17.03 14.53 -14.03
C PRO A 86 -16.31 14.42 -15.36
N GLN A 87 -15.11 13.83 -15.33
CA GLN A 87 -14.35 13.53 -16.53
C GLN A 87 -15.10 12.49 -17.37
N PRO A 88 -15.35 12.74 -18.67
CA PRO A 88 -16.09 11.80 -19.51
C PRO A 88 -15.48 10.40 -19.54
N GLN A 89 -14.16 10.30 -19.55
CA GLN A 89 -13.46 9.01 -19.56
C GLN A 89 -13.71 8.21 -18.27
N ALA A 90 -13.76 8.88 -17.11
CA ALA A 90 -14.09 8.20 -15.86
C ALA A 90 -15.50 7.63 -15.92
N MET A 91 -16.49 8.42 -16.37
CA MET A 91 -17.88 7.95 -16.45
C MET A 91 -18.07 6.78 -17.43
N LEU A 92 -17.25 6.71 -18.49
CA LEU A 92 -17.25 5.57 -19.41
C LEU A 92 -16.66 4.31 -18.77
N VAL A 93 -15.64 4.45 -17.92
CA VAL A 93 -15.01 3.33 -17.21
C VAL A 93 -15.92 2.82 -16.11
N THR A 94 -16.44 3.71 -15.25
CA THR A 94 -17.26 3.32 -14.09
C THR A 94 -18.66 2.87 -14.46
N GLY A 95 -19.19 3.33 -15.61
CA GLY A 95 -20.58 3.07 -15.99
C GLY A 95 -21.63 3.71 -15.06
N ILE A 96 -21.21 4.51 -14.07
CA ILE A 96 -22.10 5.10 -13.07
C ILE A 96 -23.02 6.14 -13.73
N MET A 97 -24.32 5.94 -13.56
CA MET A 97 -25.32 6.87 -14.04
C MET A 97 -25.49 8.04 -13.08
N MET A 98 -25.11 9.24 -13.51
CA MET A 98 -25.23 10.45 -12.67
C MET A 98 -26.66 10.74 -12.20
N SER A 99 -27.69 10.29 -12.95
CA SER A 99 -29.09 10.39 -12.50
C SER A 99 -29.35 9.62 -11.21
N GLU A 100 -28.72 8.46 -11.05
CA GLU A 100 -28.81 7.66 -9.82
C GLU A 100 -28.05 8.34 -8.69
N VAL A 101 -26.79 8.72 -8.92
CA VAL A 101 -25.96 9.42 -7.93
C VAL A 101 -26.64 10.69 -7.39
N LEU A 102 -27.29 11.47 -8.25
CA LEU A 102 -28.00 12.68 -7.85
C LEU A 102 -29.28 12.37 -7.03
N ALA A 103 -29.91 11.22 -7.27
CA ALA A 103 -31.15 10.80 -6.61
C ALA A 103 -30.90 10.12 -5.25
N THR A 104 -29.87 9.29 -5.14
CA THR A 104 -29.61 8.44 -3.97
C THR A 104 -28.37 8.85 -3.18
N GLY A 105 -27.46 9.63 -3.78
CA GLY A 105 -26.18 9.98 -3.19
C GLY A 105 -26.28 10.95 -2.01
N LEU A 106 -25.41 10.75 -1.04
CA LEU A 106 -25.24 11.60 0.13
C LEU A 106 -24.45 12.86 -0.25
N ILE A 107 -24.66 13.98 0.45
CA ILE A 107 -23.72 15.10 0.34
C ILE A 107 -22.34 14.67 0.86
N GLU A 108 -21.26 15.24 0.32
CA GLU A 108 -19.88 14.82 0.64
C GLU A 108 -19.60 14.80 2.16
N LYS A 109 -20.18 15.73 2.92
CA LYS A 109 -20.07 15.75 4.39
C LYS A 109 -20.64 14.48 5.04
N ASP A 110 -21.85 14.05 4.67
CA ASP A 110 -22.47 12.86 5.28
C ASP A 110 -21.87 11.57 4.74
N PHE A 111 -21.46 11.57 3.47
CA PHE A 111 -20.68 10.49 2.85
C PHE A 111 -19.36 10.28 3.60
N SER A 112 -18.59 11.36 3.83
CA SER A 112 -17.32 11.30 4.55
C SER A 112 -17.50 10.83 6.00
N ASP A 113 -18.55 11.27 6.69
CA ASP A 113 -18.89 10.77 8.03
C ASP A 113 -19.21 9.27 8.03
N ARG A 114 -19.84 8.74 6.97
CA ARG A 114 -20.15 7.31 6.85
C ARG A 114 -18.92 6.48 6.55
N VAL A 115 -18.05 6.91 5.63
CA VAL A 115 -16.76 6.27 5.34
C VAL A 115 -15.87 6.26 6.58
N LEU A 116 -15.75 7.39 7.27
CA LEU A 116 -14.88 7.52 8.44
C LEU A 116 -15.31 6.60 9.59
N ARG A 117 -16.62 6.38 9.80
CA ARG A 117 -17.12 5.42 10.80
C ARG A 117 -16.62 4.00 10.57
N GLU A 118 -16.49 3.58 9.31
CA GLU A 118 -15.93 2.27 9.00
C GLU A 118 -14.42 2.24 9.22
N PHE A 119 -13.72 3.30 8.85
CA PHE A 119 -12.26 3.38 8.96
C PHE A 119 -11.74 3.58 10.39
N GLU A 120 -12.55 4.15 11.29
CA GLU A 120 -12.15 4.46 12.67
C GLU A 120 -12.50 3.38 13.69
N VAL A 121 -13.14 2.27 13.27
CA VAL A 121 -13.31 1.10 14.14
C VAL A 121 -11.93 0.68 14.66
N PRO A 122 -11.71 0.58 15.99
CA PRO A 122 -10.40 0.23 16.55
C PRO A 122 -9.86 -1.10 16.01
N GLN A 123 -8.53 -1.24 15.97
CA GLN A 123 -7.84 -2.42 15.44
C GLN A 123 -8.23 -2.79 13.99
N THR A 124 -8.55 -1.81 13.16
CA THR A 124 -8.87 -2.02 11.74
C THR A 124 -7.65 -1.78 10.86
N CYS A 125 -7.33 -2.74 9.99
CA CYS A 125 -6.47 -2.50 8.84
C CYS A 125 -7.33 -2.12 7.64
N VAL A 126 -7.24 -0.86 7.19
CA VAL A 126 -7.95 -0.41 5.98
C VAL A 126 -7.09 -0.72 4.76
N THR A 127 -7.64 -1.44 3.78
CA THR A 127 -6.88 -1.93 2.62
C THR A 127 -7.74 -1.93 1.35
N GLY A 128 -7.09 -1.97 0.20
CA GLY A 128 -7.72 -2.15 -1.10
C GLY A 128 -6.70 -2.63 -2.12
N PHE A 129 -7.01 -2.49 -3.40
CA PHE A 129 -6.12 -2.83 -4.50
C PHE A 129 -5.58 -1.53 -5.13
N ASN A 130 -4.30 -1.21 -4.95
CA ASN A 130 -3.69 0.08 -5.30
C ASN A 130 -4.20 1.29 -4.47
N SER A 131 -4.86 1.02 -3.34
CA SER A 131 -5.52 2.04 -2.53
C SER A 131 -4.58 3.08 -1.93
N ILE A 132 -3.36 2.70 -1.54
CA ILE A 132 -2.40 3.63 -0.91
C ILE A 132 -2.00 4.78 -1.86
N ARG A 133 -1.98 4.51 -3.16
CA ARG A 133 -1.55 5.48 -4.18
C ARG A 133 -2.71 6.22 -4.83
N PHE A 134 -3.94 5.79 -4.60
CA PHE A 134 -5.14 6.35 -5.23
C PHE A 134 -6.22 6.66 -4.19
N ASP A 135 -6.96 5.65 -3.74
CA ASP A 135 -8.12 5.79 -2.86
C ASP A 135 -7.84 6.47 -1.52
N ASP A 136 -6.66 6.22 -0.95
CA ASP A 136 -6.22 6.86 0.28
C ASP A 136 -5.99 8.36 0.08
N GLU A 137 -5.52 8.79 -1.10
CA GLU A 137 -5.35 10.19 -1.42
C GLU A 137 -6.73 10.86 -1.63
N PHE A 138 -7.68 10.18 -2.29
CA PHE A 138 -9.08 10.64 -2.34
C PHE A 138 -9.70 10.76 -0.94
N THR A 139 -9.48 9.75 -0.09
CA THR A 139 -9.91 9.77 1.32
C THR A 139 -9.37 10.99 2.03
N ARG A 140 -8.05 11.24 1.95
CA ARG A 140 -7.40 12.38 2.62
C ARG A 140 -7.97 13.71 2.16
N GLN A 141 -8.14 13.88 0.85
CA GLN A 141 -8.67 15.13 0.29
C GLN A 141 -10.15 15.33 0.63
N MET A 142 -10.97 14.28 0.59
CA MET A 142 -12.36 14.31 1.03
C MET A 142 -12.47 14.69 2.51
N LEU A 143 -11.68 14.05 3.39
CA LEU A 143 -11.66 14.37 4.82
C LEU A 143 -11.19 15.80 5.08
N TYR A 144 -10.15 16.25 4.39
CA TYR A 144 -9.65 17.63 4.46
C TYR A 144 -10.73 18.65 4.09
N ARG A 145 -11.41 18.48 2.95
CA ARG A 145 -12.49 19.36 2.50
C ARG A 145 -13.67 19.42 3.48
N ASN A 146 -13.90 18.34 4.23
CA ASN A 146 -15.02 18.21 5.17
C ASN A 146 -14.60 18.40 6.65
N PHE A 147 -13.48 19.09 6.90
CA PHE A 147 -13.01 19.43 8.24
C PHE A 147 -12.84 18.21 9.17
N ARG A 148 -12.27 17.14 8.63
CA ARG A 148 -11.86 15.94 9.36
C ARG A 148 -10.35 15.79 9.28
N ASP A 149 -9.76 15.12 10.27
CA ASP A 149 -8.33 14.82 10.23
C ASP A 149 -8.03 13.81 9.10
N PRO A 150 -7.20 14.15 8.09
CA PRO A 150 -6.97 13.29 6.94
C PRO A 150 -6.21 11.98 7.26
N TYR A 151 -5.53 11.92 8.41
CA TYR A 151 -4.54 10.90 8.71
C TYR A 151 -4.84 10.09 9.98
N ALA A 152 -5.65 10.61 10.92
CA ALA A 152 -5.89 9.96 12.21
C ALA A 152 -6.39 8.51 12.09
N ARG A 153 -7.29 8.25 11.13
CA ARG A 153 -7.81 6.90 10.84
C ARG A 153 -6.73 5.88 10.47
N GLU A 154 -5.56 6.33 10.01
CA GLU A 154 -4.50 5.48 9.49
C GLU A 154 -3.63 4.84 10.59
N TRP A 155 -3.74 5.30 11.85
CA TRP A 155 -2.86 4.89 12.94
C TRP A 155 -3.48 4.92 14.35
N ARG A 156 -4.52 5.73 14.57
CA ARG A 156 -5.13 5.87 15.90
C ARG A 156 -5.87 4.58 16.28
N ASN A 157 -5.97 4.29 17.57
CA ASN A 157 -6.69 3.13 18.11
C ASN A 157 -6.19 1.76 17.60
N GLY A 158 -4.91 1.65 17.23
CA GLY A 158 -4.33 0.42 16.67
C GLY A 158 -4.64 0.22 15.19
N ASN A 159 -5.25 1.20 14.52
CA ASN A 159 -5.54 1.10 13.10
C ASN A 159 -4.26 1.14 12.27
N SER A 160 -4.36 0.62 11.05
CA SER A 160 -3.27 0.57 10.09
C SER A 160 -3.82 0.63 8.67
N ARG A 161 -2.92 0.71 7.68
CA ARG A 161 -3.28 0.60 6.27
C ARG A 161 -2.43 -0.42 5.57
N TRP A 162 -2.97 -1.03 4.52
CA TRP A 162 -2.27 -1.96 3.66
C TRP A 162 -2.75 -1.81 2.22
N ASP A 163 -2.02 -2.42 1.28
CA ASP A 163 -2.35 -2.43 -0.14
C ASP A 163 -1.84 -3.74 -0.72
N VAL A 164 -2.73 -4.52 -1.32
CA VAL A 164 -2.41 -5.87 -1.76
C VAL A 164 -1.76 -5.91 -3.15
N ILE A 165 -1.77 -4.82 -3.93
CA ILE A 165 -1.20 -4.86 -5.29
C ILE A 165 0.29 -5.20 -5.28
N ASP A 166 1.05 -4.67 -4.32
CA ASP A 166 2.47 -4.96 -4.19
C ASP A 166 2.72 -6.36 -3.60
N LEU A 167 1.74 -6.97 -2.91
CA LEU A 167 1.77 -8.40 -2.54
C LEU A 167 1.69 -9.29 -3.80
N PHE A 168 0.80 -9.00 -4.75
CA PHE A 168 0.72 -9.77 -6.00
C PHE A 168 2.00 -9.64 -6.84
N ARG A 169 2.55 -8.42 -6.95
CA ARG A 169 3.84 -8.20 -7.62
C ARG A 169 4.96 -8.98 -6.96
N ALA A 170 5.01 -9.00 -5.62
CA ALA A 170 6.00 -9.76 -4.87
C ALA A 170 5.84 -11.28 -5.04
N ALA A 171 4.60 -11.76 -5.10
CA ALA A 171 4.31 -13.16 -5.37
C ALA A 171 4.80 -13.56 -6.76
N TYR A 172 4.42 -12.81 -7.80
CA TYR A 172 4.92 -13.05 -9.15
C TYR A 172 6.45 -13.05 -9.21
N ALA A 173 7.11 -12.09 -8.56
CA ALA A 173 8.55 -11.94 -8.66
C ALA A 173 9.34 -12.97 -7.84
N LEU A 174 8.83 -13.35 -6.67
CA LEU A 174 9.61 -14.13 -5.71
C LEU A 174 9.10 -15.56 -5.57
N ARG A 175 7.80 -15.80 -5.64
CA ARG A 175 7.16 -17.10 -5.38
C ARG A 175 5.96 -17.29 -6.32
N PRO A 176 6.20 -17.42 -7.64
CA PRO A 176 5.14 -17.44 -8.64
C PRO A 176 4.29 -18.70 -8.61
N GLU A 177 4.75 -19.78 -7.96
CA GLU A 177 4.12 -21.09 -8.00
C GLU A 177 2.73 -21.10 -7.35
N GLY A 178 1.81 -21.86 -7.94
CA GLY A 178 0.46 -22.05 -7.41
C GLY A 178 -0.53 -20.92 -7.73
N PHE A 179 -0.13 -19.93 -8.52
CA PHE A 179 -1.01 -18.84 -8.96
C PHE A 179 -0.86 -18.63 -10.47
N THR A 180 -1.95 -18.34 -11.17
CA THR A 180 -1.92 -18.09 -12.62
C THR A 180 -1.65 -16.61 -12.87
N TRP A 181 -0.61 -16.31 -13.64
CA TRP A 181 -0.19 -14.93 -13.93
C TRP A 181 -0.58 -14.56 -15.36
N PRO A 182 -1.56 -13.65 -15.56
CA PRO A 182 -1.91 -13.17 -16.89
C PRO A 182 -0.79 -12.32 -17.48
N GLU A 183 -0.70 -12.29 -18.81
CA GLU A 183 0.22 -11.44 -19.55
C GLU A 183 -0.58 -10.43 -20.39
N ARG A 184 -0.13 -9.16 -20.40
CA ARG A 184 -0.70 -8.14 -21.31
C ARG A 184 -0.09 -8.22 -22.71
N GLU A 185 1.19 -8.57 -22.74
CA GLU A 185 2.05 -8.73 -23.90
C GLU A 185 2.99 -9.89 -23.60
N PRO A 186 3.51 -10.62 -24.60
CA PRO A 186 4.39 -11.76 -24.37
C PRO A 186 5.55 -11.43 -23.42
N GLY A 187 5.60 -12.11 -22.28
CA GLY A 187 6.61 -11.92 -21.23
C GLY A 187 6.43 -10.69 -20.34
N ILE A 188 5.32 -9.95 -20.46
CA ILE A 188 4.99 -8.83 -19.58
C ILE A 188 3.73 -9.17 -18.77
N PRO A 189 3.87 -9.42 -17.45
CA PRO A 189 2.74 -9.75 -16.60
C PRO A 189 1.77 -8.58 -16.48
N SER A 190 0.47 -8.88 -16.39
CA SER A 190 -0.55 -7.93 -15.96
C SER A 190 -0.81 -8.07 -14.46
N PHE A 191 -0.97 -6.93 -13.80
CA PHE A 191 -1.37 -6.83 -12.39
C PHE A 191 -2.68 -6.06 -12.24
N ARG A 192 -3.48 -6.00 -13.30
CA ARG A 192 -4.84 -5.47 -13.23
C ARG A 192 -5.73 -6.47 -12.49
N LEU A 193 -6.67 -5.97 -11.70
CA LEU A 193 -7.51 -6.81 -10.85
C LEU A 193 -8.35 -7.76 -11.71
N GLU A 194 -8.94 -7.23 -12.78
CA GLU A 194 -9.76 -7.98 -13.73
C GLU A 194 -8.99 -9.14 -14.38
N ASP A 195 -7.76 -8.88 -14.83
CA ASP A 195 -6.91 -9.88 -15.47
C ASP A 195 -6.52 -10.99 -14.46
N LEU A 196 -6.15 -10.61 -13.23
CA LEU A 196 -5.77 -11.54 -12.17
C LEU A 196 -6.96 -12.41 -11.74
N ALA A 197 -8.13 -11.80 -11.56
CA ALA A 197 -9.36 -12.48 -11.19
C ALA A 197 -9.76 -13.50 -12.27
N GLN A 198 -9.82 -13.07 -13.53
CA GLN A 198 -10.17 -13.91 -14.66
C GLN A 198 -9.22 -15.10 -14.81
N ALA A 199 -7.90 -14.87 -14.73
CA ALA A 199 -6.89 -15.91 -14.88
C ALA A 199 -6.92 -16.97 -13.76
N ASN A 200 -7.49 -16.64 -12.60
CA ASN A 200 -7.56 -17.52 -11.44
C ASN A 200 -9.00 -18.00 -11.13
N GLY A 201 -9.92 -17.86 -12.08
CA GLY A 201 -11.28 -18.38 -11.98
C GLY A 201 -12.15 -17.69 -10.94
N VAL A 202 -11.85 -16.43 -10.63
CA VAL A 202 -12.66 -15.59 -9.74
C VAL A 202 -13.70 -14.86 -10.58
N GLU A 203 -14.97 -14.97 -10.19
CA GLU A 203 -16.05 -14.28 -10.88
C GLU A 203 -15.92 -12.76 -10.68
N HIS A 204 -15.96 -12.04 -11.79
CA HIS A 204 -15.87 -10.58 -11.82
C HIS A 204 -16.88 -10.08 -12.85
N SER A 205 -18.17 -10.21 -12.50
CA SER A 205 -19.31 -10.09 -13.43
C SER A 205 -19.56 -8.65 -13.91
N ASP A 206 -19.22 -7.65 -13.08
CA ASP A 206 -19.29 -6.22 -13.39
C ASP A 206 -17.98 -5.56 -12.94
N ALA A 207 -16.97 -5.59 -13.81
CA ALA A 207 -15.77 -4.80 -13.60
C ALA A 207 -16.15 -3.32 -13.52
N HIS A 208 -15.60 -2.58 -12.54
CA HIS A 208 -15.91 -1.17 -12.26
C HIS A 208 -17.25 -0.91 -11.54
N ASP A 209 -17.79 -1.91 -10.83
CA ASP A 209 -18.60 -1.67 -9.63
C ASP A 209 -17.72 -1.85 -8.39
N ALA A 210 -17.63 -0.81 -7.57
CA ALA A 210 -16.76 -0.80 -6.40
C ALA A 210 -16.96 -2.01 -5.47
N LEU A 211 -18.19 -2.54 -5.33
CA LEU A 211 -18.43 -3.68 -4.45
C LEU A 211 -17.96 -5.00 -5.09
N ALA A 212 -18.13 -5.15 -6.40
CA ALA A 212 -17.57 -6.27 -7.17
C ALA A 212 -16.03 -6.26 -7.08
N ASP A 213 -15.38 -5.11 -7.23
CA ASP A 213 -13.93 -4.95 -7.12
C ASP A 213 -13.42 -5.27 -5.70
N VAL A 214 -14.13 -4.85 -4.66
CA VAL A 214 -13.80 -5.21 -3.27
C VAL A 214 -13.87 -6.72 -3.05
N ARG A 215 -14.93 -7.39 -3.53
CA ARG A 215 -15.09 -8.83 -3.37
C ARG A 215 -14.05 -9.61 -4.18
N ALA A 216 -13.79 -9.21 -5.42
CA ALA A 216 -12.75 -9.78 -6.25
C ALA A 216 -11.39 -9.66 -5.54
N THR A 217 -11.06 -8.49 -5.00
CA THR A 217 -9.83 -8.23 -4.23
C THR A 217 -9.68 -9.18 -3.03
N ILE A 218 -10.74 -9.37 -2.23
CA ILE A 218 -10.74 -10.30 -1.09
C ILE A 218 -10.50 -11.74 -1.58
N GLU A 219 -11.20 -12.15 -2.63
CA GLU A 219 -11.15 -13.51 -3.15
C GLU A 219 -9.79 -13.86 -3.76
N ILE A 220 -9.23 -13.01 -4.64
CA ILE A 220 -7.90 -13.26 -5.20
C ILE A 220 -6.82 -13.24 -4.12
N THR A 221 -6.97 -12.40 -3.09
CA THR A 221 -6.04 -12.35 -1.96
C THR A 221 -6.13 -13.61 -1.11
N ARG A 222 -7.34 -14.14 -0.92
CA ARG A 222 -7.58 -15.41 -0.23
C ARG A 222 -6.95 -16.58 -0.97
N LEU A 223 -7.09 -16.64 -2.30
CA LEU A 223 -6.44 -17.65 -3.14
C LEU A 223 -4.92 -17.56 -3.01
N LEU A 224 -4.34 -16.37 -3.17
CA LEU A 224 -2.90 -16.18 -3.05
C LEU A 224 -2.39 -16.57 -1.66
N ARG A 225 -3.12 -16.24 -0.59
CA ARG A 225 -2.78 -16.65 0.78
C ARG A 225 -2.77 -18.17 0.95
N GLN A 226 -3.67 -18.90 0.29
CA GLN A 226 -3.70 -20.36 0.38
C GLN A 226 -2.46 -21.00 -0.22
N VAL A 227 -1.99 -20.49 -1.37
CA VAL A 227 -0.84 -21.04 -2.09
C VAL A 227 0.50 -20.49 -1.60
N GLN A 228 0.52 -19.25 -1.09
CA GLN A 228 1.72 -18.56 -0.61
C GLN A 228 1.54 -17.94 0.81
N PRO A 229 1.20 -18.74 1.84
CA PRO A 229 0.87 -18.22 3.18
C PRO A 229 2.02 -17.48 3.87
N LYS A 230 3.27 -17.96 3.71
CA LYS A 230 4.45 -17.32 4.30
C LYS A 230 4.73 -15.95 3.68
N LEU A 231 4.51 -15.81 2.38
CA LEU A 231 4.68 -14.52 1.69
C LEU A 231 3.58 -13.55 2.12
N TYR A 232 2.33 -14.01 2.22
CA TYR A 232 1.23 -13.21 2.75
C TYR A 232 1.54 -12.70 4.15
N GLU A 233 1.97 -13.57 5.07
CA GLU A 233 2.34 -13.19 6.45
C GLU A 233 3.52 -12.21 6.50
N PHE A 234 4.48 -12.36 5.58
CA PHE A 234 5.59 -11.44 5.44
C PHE A 234 5.11 -10.05 4.99
N ALA A 235 4.36 -9.97 3.90
CA ALA A 235 3.80 -8.73 3.38
C ALA A 235 2.86 -8.04 4.37
N TRP A 236 2.01 -8.82 5.06
CA TRP A 236 1.12 -8.33 6.11
C TRP A 236 1.88 -7.61 7.22
N ARG A 237 3.03 -8.14 7.66
CA ARG A 237 3.87 -7.49 8.69
C ARG A 237 4.48 -6.18 8.21
N LEU A 238 4.79 -6.06 6.91
CA LEU A 238 5.37 -4.84 6.33
C LEU A 238 4.40 -3.66 6.26
N ARG A 239 3.13 -3.84 6.62
CA ARG A 239 2.22 -2.71 6.86
C ARG A 239 2.66 -1.84 8.06
N ASP A 240 3.39 -2.41 9.02
CA ASP A 240 4.00 -1.65 10.10
C ASP A 240 5.34 -1.06 9.66
N LYS A 241 5.45 0.26 9.70
CA LYS A 241 6.68 1.01 9.40
C LYS A 241 7.90 0.49 10.18
N LYS A 242 7.73 -0.01 11.40
CA LYS A 242 8.82 -0.57 12.20
C LYS A 242 9.38 -1.84 11.57
N ALA A 243 8.52 -2.70 11.05
CA ALA A 243 8.94 -3.92 10.35
C ALA A 243 9.69 -3.58 9.06
N VAL A 244 9.25 -2.56 8.31
CA VAL A 244 9.95 -2.05 7.13
C VAL A 244 11.34 -1.53 7.49
N VAL A 245 11.44 -0.69 8.53
CA VAL A 245 12.73 -0.14 9.01
C VAL A 245 13.71 -1.26 9.38
N GLN A 246 13.24 -2.34 10.01
CA GLN A 246 14.09 -3.49 10.33
C GLN A 246 14.69 -4.19 9.10
N GLN A 247 14.02 -4.13 7.94
CA GLN A 247 14.57 -4.69 6.69
C GLN A 247 15.63 -3.78 6.06
N LEU A 248 15.52 -2.46 6.26
CA LEU A 248 16.39 -1.47 5.61
C LEU A 248 17.69 -1.21 6.39
N TYR A 249 17.66 -1.32 7.72
CA TYR A 249 18.81 -1.00 8.56
C TYR A 249 19.74 -2.20 8.82
N PRO A 250 21.06 -1.97 8.97
CA PRO A 250 21.76 -0.68 8.89
C PRO A 250 21.91 -0.17 7.44
N LEU A 251 21.63 1.12 7.23
CA LEU A 251 21.76 1.79 5.93
C LEU A 251 23.22 1.77 5.43
N GLY A 252 23.40 1.80 4.11
CA GLY A 252 24.68 1.73 3.41
C GLY A 252 25.39 0.39 3.54
N LYS A 253 24.77 -0.61 4.20
CA LYS A 253 25.38 -1.92 4.42
C LYS A 253 24.77 -2.96 3.49
N ARG A 254 23.52 -3.35 3.63
CA ARG A 254 23.01 -4.56 2.96
C ARG A 254 22.15 -4.21 1.76
N ALA A 255 22.30 -4.97 0.68
CA ALA A 255 21.31 -4.98 -0.39
C ALA A 255 20.01 -5.60 0.10
N VAL A 256 18.89 -5.14 -0.46
CA VAL A 256 17.55 -5.65 -0.24
C VAL A 256 16.84 -5.79 -1.58
N VAL A 257 15.84 -6.66 -1.64
CA VAL A 257 14.92 -6.74 -2.76
C VAL A 257 13.76 -5.80 -2.47
N HIS A 258 13.38 -5.00 -3.47
CA HIS A 258 12.28 -4.05 -3.36
C HIS A 258 11.33 -4.22 -4.53
N VAL A 259 10.04 -4.31 -4.23
CA VAL A 259 8.97 -4.45 -5.23
C VAL A 259 8.17 -3.15 -5.30
N SER A 260 7.99 -2.61 -6.50
CA SER A 260 7.29 -1.35 -6.75
C SER A 260 6.90 -1.23 -8.23
N SER A 261 5.72 -0.66 -8.49
CA SER A 261 5.27 -0.28 -9.85
C SER A 261 6.23 0.63 -10.63
N MET A 262 7.18 1.28 -9.95
CA MET A 262 8.19 2.13 -10.59
C MET A 262 9.26 1.32 -11.33
N TYR A 263 9.34 0.01 -11.10
CA TYR A 263 10.21 -0.89 -11.84
C TYR A 263 9.44 -1.57 -12.98
N PRO A 264 10.10 -1.92 -14.09
CA PRO A 264 9.44 -2.54 -15.23
C PRO A 264 8.64 -3.79 -14.85
N ALA A 265 7.42 -3.92 -15.39
CA ALA A 265 6.60 -5.11 -15.21
C ALA A 265 7.28 -6.37 -15.75
N ALA A 266 8.05 -6.26 -16.83
CA ALA A 266 8.87 -7.35 -17.39
C ALA A 266 9.89 -7.91 -16.38
N GLN A 267 10.33 -7.09 -15.41
CA GLN A 267 11.20 -7.53 -14.30
C GLN A 267 10.39 -7.84 -13.02
N GLY A 268 9.09 -8.11 -13.15
CA GLY A 268 8.20 -8.38 -12.04
C GLY A 268 8.07 -7.22 -11.06
N CYS A 269 8.19 -5.98 -11.55
CA CYS A 269 8.17 -4.77 -10.72
C CYS A 269 9.18 -4.84 -9.57
N THR A 270 10.35 -5.43 -9.80
CA THR A 270 11.35 -5.71 -8.76
C THR A 270 12.68 -5.03 -9.05
N ALA A 271 13.44 -4.69 -8.00
CA ALA A 271 14.84 -4.33 -8.12
C ALA A 271 15.64 -4.79 -6.89
N VAL A 272 16.94 -5.02 -7.08
CA VAL A 272 17.91 -5.15 -6.00
C VAL A 272 18.44 -3.76 -5.69
N VAL A 273 18.28 -3.31 -4.44
CA VAL A 273 18.62 -1.94 -4.04
C VAL A 273 19.50 -1.88 -2.80
N LEU A 274 20.34 -0.85 -2.72
CA LEU A 274 21.04 -0.48 -1.48
C LEU A 274 20.29 0.68 -0.80
N PRO A 275 19.77 0.51 0.42
CA PRO A 275 19.28 1.62 1.22
C PRO A 275 20.48 2.49 1.64
N VAL A 276 20.56 3.75 1.17
CA VAL A 276 21.77 4.58 1.34
C VAL A 276 21.64 5.50 2.54
N CYS A 277 20.61 6.35 2.55
CA CYS A 277 20.41 7.35 3.60
C CYS A 277 18.93 7.70 3.78
N GLN A 278 18.62 8.35 4.89
CA GLN A 278 17.30 8.95 5.10
C GLN A 278 17.19 10.24 4.29
N HIS A 279 16.01 10.48 3.70
CA HIS A 279 15.73 11.68 2.95
C HIS A 279 15.82 12.92 3.85
N PRO A 280 16.45 14.04 3.39
CA PRO A 280 16.77 15.18 4.25
C PRO A 280 15.55 15.87 4.87
N THR A 281 14.43 15.90 4.15
CA THR A 281 13.20 16.58 4.60
C THR A 281 12.02 15.66 4.89
N ASN A 282 12.10 14.37 4.54
CA ASN A 282 10.99 13.43 4.68
C ASN A 282 11.40 12.24 5.53
N ASN A 283 11.04 12.29 6.81
CA ASN A 283 11.42 11.25 7.78
C ASN A 283 10.86 9.86 7.45
N ASN A 284 9.83 9.77 6.59
CA ASN A 284 9.27 8.51 6.14
C ASN A 284 9.91 7.99 4.84
N ALA A 285 10.92 8.66 4.27
CA ALA A 285 11.56 8.26 3.04
C ALA A 285 13.02 7.83 3.26
N ILE A 286 13.39 6.66 2.74
CA ILE A 286 14.77 6.20 2.62
C ILE A 286 15.16 6.25 1.15
N ILE A 287 16.27 6.91 0.84
CA ILE A 287 16.82 6.96 -0.51
C ILE A 287 17.59 5.68 -0.76
N CYS A 288 17.20 4.95 -1.79
CA CYS A 288 17.81 3.70 -2.22
C CYS A 288 18.43 3.85 -3.60
N PHE A 289 19.55 3.16 -3.86
CA PHE A 289 20.17 3.06 -5.17
C PHE A 289 19.89 1.70 -5.81
N ASN A 290 19.46 1.66 -7.08
CA ASN A 290 19.27 0.42 -7.82
C ASN A 290 20.62 -0.19 -8.25
N LEU A 291 20.95 -1.34 -7.70
CA LEU A 291 22.23 -2.03 -7.92
C LEU A 291 22.33 -2.66 -9.31
N SER A 292 21.31 -2.60 -10.15
CA SER A 292 21.40 -2.98 -11.57
C SER A 292 22.16 -1.95 -12.40
N GLN A 293 22.14 -0.67 -11.98
CA GLN A 293 22.86 0.41 -12.65
C GLN A 293 24.30 0.52 -12.12
N SER A 294 25.26 0.84 -13.00
CA SER A 294 26.64 1.12 -12.59
C SER A 294 26.70 2.34 -11.65
N PRO A 295 27.38 2.25 -10.49
CA PRO A 295 27.49 3.37 -9.56
C PRO A 295 28.53 4.42 -9.99
N GLU A 296 29.32 4.17 -11.04
CA GLU A 296 30.43 5.05 -11.45
C GLU A 296 30.01 6.52 -11.60
N ARG A 297 28.87 6.78 -12.26
CA ARG A 297 28.38 8.14 -12.46
C ARG A 297 27.99 8.81 -11.13
N LEU A 298 27.33 8.09 -10.24
CA LEU A 298 26.99 8.56 -8.88
C LEU A 298 28.25 8.89 -8.07
N LEU A 299 29.29 8.06 -8.20
CA LEU A 299 30.55 8.22 -7.47
C LEU A 299 31.40 9.37 -8.01
N ASN A 300 31.46 9.55 -9.32
CA ASN A 300 32.42 10.47 -9.97
C ASN A 300 31.85 11.86 -10.28
N ALA A 301 30.53 12.01 -10.47
CA ALA A 301 29.93 13.31 -10.79
C ALA A 301 29.83 14.24 -9.57
N ASP A 302 29.79 15.54 -9.84
CA ASP A 302 29.48 16.58 -8.85
C ASP A 302 27.96 16.67 -8.57
N VAL A 303 27.60 17.30 -7.47
CA VAL A 303 26.21 17.39 -6.98
C VAL A 303 25.28 18.09 -7.99
N ARG A 304 25.76 19.13 -8.68
CA ARG A 304 24.91 19.85 -9.66
C ARG A 304 24.58 18.97 -10.85
N SER A 305 25.57 18.25 -11.36
CA SER A 305 25.39 17.28 -12.44
C SER A 305 24.44 16.16 -12.02
N LEU A 306 24.58 15.63 -10.80
CA LEU A 306 23.68 14.60 -10.28
C LEU A 306 22.25 15.10 -10.11
N SER A 307 22.06 16.29 -9.54
CA SER A 307 20.75 16.91 -9.35
C SER A 307 20.00 17.05 -10.68
N ARG A 308 20.68 17.53 -11.73
CA ARG A 308 20.10 17.57 -13.08
C ARG A 308 19.67 16.18 -13.55
N LEU A 309 20.55 15.19 -13.50
CA LEU A 309 20.23 13.84 -13.97
C LEU A 309 19.10 13.17 -13.17
N VAL A 310 19.00 13.43 -11.87
CA VAL A 310 17.94 12.88 -11.02
C VAL A 310 16.60 13.53 -11.33
N PHE A 311 16.54 14.85 -11.54
CA PHE A 311 15.28 15.58 -11.68
C PHE A 311 14.85 15.83 -13.13
N SER A 312 15.74 15.68 -14.11
CA SER A 312 15.39 15.77 -15.53
C SER A 312 14.40 14.70 -15.96
N ARG A 313 13.54 15.08 -16.89
CA ARG A 313 12.64 14.16 -17.58
C ARG A 313 13.42 13.36 -18.64
N PRO A 314 12.93 12.18 -19.06
CA PRO A 314 13.63 11.37 -20.06
C PRO A 314 13.91 12.10 -21.38
N ASP A 315 13.02 12.99 -21.82
CA ASP A 315 13.13 13.81 -23.03
C ASP A 315 14.12 14.99 -22.91
N GLU A 316 14.60 15.28 -21.69
CA GLU A 316 15.61 16.31 -21.42
C GLU A 316 17.03 15.74 -21.30
N LEU A 317 17.18 14.42 -21.30
CA LEU A 317 18.46 13.73 -21.25
C LEU A 317 19.01 13.56 -22.67
N ALA A 318 20.32 13.78 -22.85
CA ALA A 318 20.98 13.45 -24.10
C ALA A 318 21.02 11.91 -24.30
N ASP A 319 21.19 11.44 -25.54
CA ASP A 319 21.13 10.00 -25.88
C ASP A 319 22.12 9.13 -25.08
N GLU A 320 23.26 9.70 -24.65
CA GLU A 320 24.29 9.00 -23.85
C GLU A 320 24.11 9.16 -22.32
N GLU A 321 23.16 10.00 -21.91
CA GLU A 321 22.88 10.27 -20.51
C GLU A 321 21.82 9.31 -19.98
N GLU A 322 22.05 8.81 -18.77
CA GLU A 322 21.10 7.97 -18.07
C GLU A 322 20.83 8.60 -16.69
N ARG A 323 19.54 8.68 -16.33
CA ARG A 323 19.11 9.13 -15.00
C ARG A 323 19.77 8.26 -13.93
N ILE A 324 20.24 8.89 -12.86
CA ILE A 324 20.78 8.16 -11.71
C ILE A 324 19.63 7.38 -11.05
N ALA A 325 19.84 6.09 -10.83
CA ALA A 325 18.83 5.17 -10.33
C ALA A 325 18.62 5.26 -8.81
N LEU A 326 18.47 6.49 -8.31
CA LEU A 326 18.02 6.79 -6.96
C LEU A 326 16.49 6.76 -6.90
N LYS A 327 15.96 6.10 -5.88
CA LYS A 327 14.53 6.03 -5.61
C LYS A 327 14.25 6.17 -4.12
N SER A 328 13.29 7.02 -3.77
CA SER A 328 12.74 7.07 -2.41
C SER A 328 11.79 5.89 -2.14
N VAL A 329 12.04 5.19 -1.04
CA VAL A 329 11.17 4.18 -0.44
C VAL A 329 10.44 4.80 0.74
N HIS A 330 9.12 4.92 0.64
CA HIS A 330 8.29 5.49 1.69
C HIS A 330 7.85 4.41 2.68
N ILE A 331 8.42 4.41 3.89
CA ILE A 331 8.21 3.36 4.90
C ILE A 331 6.79 3.32 5.47
N ASN A 332 6.00 4.39 5.28
CA ASN A 332 4.61 4.51 5.70
C ASN A 332 3.59 4.16 4.60
N ARG A 333 4.07 3.63 3.47
CA ARG A 333 3.25 3.20 2.31
C ARG A 333 3.33 1.69 2.09
N SER A 334 3.51 0.94 3.18
CA SER A 334 3.59 -0.54 3.19
C SER A 334 4.48 -1.15 2.10
N PRO A 335 5.70 -0.63 1.86
CA PRO A 335 6.55 -1.09 0.77
C PRO A 335 7.02 -2.53 1.01
N ILE A 336 6.99 -3.35 -0.03
CA ILE A 336 7.57 -4.69 0.05
C ILE A 336 9.09 -4.60 -0.08
N ILE A 337 9.77 -4.79 1.05
CA ILE A 337 11.23 -4.87 1.16
C ILE A 337 11.57 -6.22 1.77
N ALA A 338 12.37 -7.01 1.07
CA ALA A 338 12.80 -8.34 1.50
C ALA A 338 14.33 -8.45 1.58
N PRO A 339 14.87 -9.34 2.43
CA PRO A 339 16.30 -9.64 2.43
C PRO A 339 16.79 -10.07 1.04
N PHE A 340 18.02 -9.70 0.68
CA PHE A 340 18.62 -10.01 -0.63
C PHE A 340 18.45 -11.49 -1.05
N GLY A 341 18.72 -12.44 -0.15
CA GLY A 341 18.60 -13.87 -0.42
C GLY A 341 17.18 -14.40 -0.64
N THR A 342 16.16 -13.54 -0.58
CA THR A 342 14.78 -13.92 -0.92
C THR A 342 14.61 -14.11 -2.42
N LEU A 343 15.38 -13.37 -3.23
CA LEU A 343 15.48 -13.52 -4.67
C LEU A 343 16.51 -14.62 -4.97
N GLY A 344 16.02 -15.83 -5.25
CA GLY A 344 16.85 -16.97 -5.63
C GLY A 344 17.39 -16.85 -7.05
N GLU A 345 18.37 -17.69 -7.41
CA GLU A 345 19.00 -17.66 -8.74
C GLU A 345 18.02 -17.95 -9.88
N SER A 346 17.09 -18.90 -9.69
CA SER A 346 16.03 -19.20 -10.66
C SER A 346 15.21 -17.94 -10.99
N GLU A 347 14.71 -17.26 -9.95
CA GLU A 347 13.88 -16.07 -10.12
C GLU A 347 14.68 -14.88 -10.65
N ALA A 348 15.93 -14.73 -10.21
CA ALA A 348 16.82 -13.71 -10.75
C ALA A 348 17.04 -13.92 -12.26
N ASN A 349 17.30 -15.14 -12.71
CA ASN A 349 17.48 -15.45 -14.12
C ASN A 349 16.18 -15.22 -14.91
N ARG A 350 15.03 -15.66 -14.37
CA ARG A 350 13.71 -15.45 -14.99
C ARG A 350 13.38 -13.97 -15.18
N LEU A 351 13.77 -13.13 -14.23
CA LEU A 351 13.52 -11.68 -14.25
C LEU A 351 14.67 -10.87 -14.89
N GLY A 352 15.73 -11.53 -15.37
CA GLY A 352 16.87 -10.89 -16.04
C GLY A 352 17.83 -10.13 -15.12
N PHE A 353 17.92 -10.50 -13.83
CA PHE A 353 18.88 -9.90 -12.89
C PHE A 353 20.23 -10.61 -12.91
N ASN A 354 21.30 -9.83 -13.05
CA ASN A 354 22.67 -10.30 -12.81
C ASN A 354 23.06 -10.01 -11.34
N LEU A 355 22.88 -11.01 -10.46
CA LEU A 355 23.16 -10.86 -9.03
C LEU A 355 24.64 -10.62 -8.73
N SER A 356 25.55 -11.23 -9.50
CA SER A 356 27.00 -11.01 -9.35
C SER A 356 27.37 -9.55 -9.63
N ARG A 357 26.78 -8.95 -10.67
CA ARG A 357 26.96 -7.53 -10.99
C ARG A 357 26.41 -6.63 -9.89
N CYS A 358 25.22 -6.95 -9.36
CA CYS A 358 24.64 -6.21 -8.23
C CYS A 358 25.56 -6.24 -7.01
N GLN A 359 26.19 -7.39 -6.74
CA GLN A 359 27.15 -7.53 -5.65
C GLN A 359 28.42 -6.70 -5.89
N GLN A 360 28.94 -6.66 -7.10
CA GLN A 360 30.09 -5.81 -7.46
C GLN A 360 29.78 -4.32 -7.25
N HIS A 361 28.62 -3.86 -7.71
CA HIS A 361 28.17 -2.48 -7.50
C HIS A 361 27.98 -2.16 -6.01
N LEU A 362 27.49 -3.11 -5.21
CA LEU A 362 27.34 -2.95 -3.76
C LEU A 362 28.70 -2.72 -3.09
N GLU A 363 29.73 -3.50 -3.43
CA GLU A 363 31.07 -3.32 -2.85
C GLU A 363 31.69 -1.98 -3.25
N ALA A 364 31.51 -1.55 -4.50
CA ALA A 364 31.96 -0.23 -4.96
C ALA A 364 31.32 0.91 -4.14
N LEU A 365 30.02 0.84 -3.86
CA LEU A 365 29.31 1.85 -3.05
C LEU A 365 29.71 1.81 -1.57
N ARG A 366 29.91 0.62 -0.99
CA ARG A 366 30.35 0.46 0.41
C ARG A 366 31.74 1.05 0.67
N GLY A 367 32.61 1.02 -0.34
CA GLY A 367 33.96 1.59 -0.27
C GLY A 367 34.03 3.10 -0.46
N SER A 368 32.93 3.77 -0.80
CA SER A 368 32.91 5.19 -1.10
C SER A 368 32.70 6.06 0.15
N ALA A 369 33.64 6.96 0.42
CA ALA A 369 33.48 8.02 1.42
C ALA A 369 32.70 9.21 0.83
N GLY A 370 31.87 9.87 1.65
CA GLY A 370 31.13 11.07 1.23
C GLY A 370 29.85 10.81 0.43
N LEU A 371 29.48 9.54 0.19
CA LEU A 371 28.31 9.18 -0.62
C LEU A 371 26.99 9.68 -0.01
N VAL A 372 26.86 9.59 1.31
CA VAL A 372 25.64 9.99 2.02
C VAL A 372 25.45 11.50 1.94
N GLU A 373 26.52 12.26 2.22
CA GLU A 373 26.55 13.71 2.17
C GLU A 373 26.21 14.19 0.76
N LYS A 374 26.79 13.56 -0.27
CA LYS A 374 26.54 13.87 -1.69
C LYS A 374 25.09 13.65 -2.11
N ILE A 375 24.41 12.64 -1.58
CA ILE A 375 22.99 12.34 -1.92
C ILE A 375 22.02 13.24 -1.15
N GLN A 376 22.43 13.73 0.02
CA GLN A 376 21.60 14.60 0.86
C GLN A 376 21.63 16.06 0.42
N GLU A 377 22.76 16.52 -0.14
CA GLU A 377 22.88 17.81 -0.84
C GLU A 377 22.11 17.80 -2.16
#